data_AF-A0A9P4WCN3-F1
#
_entry.id   AF-A0A9P4WCN3-F1
#
_cell.length_a   1.000
_cell.length_b   1.000
_cell.length_c   1.000
_cell.angle_alpha   90.00
_cell.angle_beta   90.00
_cell.angle_gamma   90.00
#
_symmetry.space_group_name_H-M   'P 1'
#
loop_
_entity.id
_entity.type
_entity.pdbx_description
1 polymer ?
#
loop_
_entity_poly.entity_id
_entity_poly.type
_entity_poly.pdbx_seq_one_letter_code
_entity_poly.pdbx_strand_id
1 'polypeptide(L)'
;MNDFFQSALSSFQNVIQAVSGVAPGMNINHSLVQQLEVLRREFASYRVDVALRLDRIERRVNGAEDTLQRAGLGPDQVFFPSTPLHRNEDVSIIYGLRDQHSQLRTLDADCTPSRPAPSKRQTPDRATVPGGYTQLHHFTTPRELALRKDGNVMFLPFVLEKIASVSQRKGRSDRRTCNCGRPTFDLQCFREHHFDWCLIHQRPVVRDQHCSGGKHGNDCQPIAWEKPQNWDAIVKSSYVSGLLGTIKVPDLHRVLFPAGEFPEKYRGGSFMG
;
A
#
# COMPACT_ATOMS: atom_id res chain seq x y z
N MET A 1 -14.38 1.18 -0.79
CA MET A 1 -13.51 2.25 -0.25
C MET A 1 -14.10 2.78 1.06
N ASN A 2 -15.44 2.88 1.17
CA ASN A 2 -16.13 3.18 2.42
C ASN A 2 -15.89 2.16 3.55
N ASP A 3 -15.81 0.86 3.24
CA ASP A 3 -15.79 -0.18 4.28
C ASP A 3 -14.50 -0.19 5.11
N PHE A 4 -13.35 0.12 4.49
CA PHE A 4 -12.09 0.26 5.23
C PHE A 4 -12.11 1.47 6.17
N PHE A 5 -12.57 2.62 5.68
CA PHE A 5 -12.66 3.84 6.51
C PHE A 5 -13.63 3.65 7.67
N GLN A 6 -14.78 3.01 7.42
CA GLN A 6 -15.74 2.63 8.44
C GLN A 6 -15.13 1.67 9.47
N SER A 7 -14.40 0.65 9.03
CA SER A 7 -13.72 -0.30 9.92
C SER A 7 -12.62 0.36 10.75
N ALA A 8 -11.79 1.20 10.13
CA ALA A 8 -10.73 1.92 10.83
C ALA A 8 -11.29 2.93 11.85
N LEU A 9 -12.38 3.64 11.48
CA LEU A 9 -13.09 4.54 12.39
C LEU A 9 -13.71 3.78 13.56
N SER A 10 -14.33 2.62 13.30
CA SER A 10 -14.91 1.79 14.35
C SER A 10 -13.84 1.24 15.30
N SER A 11 -12.71 0.74 14.78
CA SER A 11 -11.55 0.36 15.60
C SER A 11 -11.04 1.54 16.45
N PHE A 12 -10.95 2.74 15.88
CA PHE A 12 -10.50 3.92 16.61
C PHE A 12 -11.49 4.35 17.72
N GLN A 13 -12.79 4.28 17.45
CA GLN A 13 -13.83 4.56 18.45
C GLN A 13 -13.81 3.54 19.60
N ASN A 14 -13.56 2.26 19.30
CA ASN A 14 -13.41 1.22 20.32
C ASN A 14 -12.19 1.46 21.21
N VAL A 15 -11.07 1.97 20.65
CA VAL A 15 -9.89 2.38 21.44
C VAL A 15 -10.24 3.53 22.38
N ILE A 16 -10.94 4.56 21.89
CA ILE A 16 -11.35 5.71 22.71
C ILE A 16 -12.28 5.27 23.85
N GLN A 17 -13.25 4.40 23.57
CA GLN A 17 -14.16 3.87 24.58
C GLN A 17 -13.43 3.00 25.61
N ALA A 18 -12.47 2.16 25.17
CA ALA A 18 -11.66 1.34 26.06
C ALA A 18 -10.81 2.21 27.01
N VAL A 19 -10.21 3.30 26.52
CA VAL A 19 -9.43 4.23 27.36
C VAL A 19 -10.33 4.98 28.35
N SER A 20 -11.56 5.31 27.95
CA SER A 20 -12.49 6.09 28.78
C SER A 20 -13.12 5.29 29.94
N GLY A 21 -13.10 3.96 29.87
CA GLY A 21 -13.77 3.07 30.82
C GLY A 21 -12.87 2.38 31.84
N VAL A 22 -11.54 2.60 31.81
CA VAL A 22 -10.62 1.85 32.68
C VAL A 22 -10.62 2.43 34.09
N ALA A 23 -10.97 1.59 35.05
CA ALA A 23 -10.90 1.89 36.48
C ALA A 23 -9.45 2.20 36.91
N PRO A 24 -9.24 3.14 37.85
CA PRO A 24 -7.91 3.49 38.33
C PRO A 24 -7.24 2.27 38.96
N GLY A 25 -6.17 1.76 38.34
CA GLY A 25 -5.36 0.64 38.86
C GLY A 25 -5.00 -0.45 37.85
N MET A 26 -5.66 -0.52 36.68
CA MET A 26 -5.23 -1.45 35.62
C MET A 26 -4.05 -0.87 34.83
N ASN A 27 -3.15 -1.75 34.38
CA ASN A 27 -1.96 -1.41 33.59
C ASN A 27 -2.36 -1.03 32.15
N ILE A 28 -2.93 0.17 32.01
CA ILE A 28 -3.47 0.80 30.79
C ILE A 28 -2.47 0.74 29.63
N ASN A 29 -1.16 0.76 29.93
CA ASN A 29 -0.09 0.74 28.95
C ASN A 29 -0.07 -0.54 28.10
N HIS A 30 -0.34 -1.72 28.67
CA HIS A 30 -0.27 -2.97 27.91
C HIS A 30 -1.42 -3.08 26.89
N SER A 31 -2.63 -2.70 27.30
CA SER A 31 -3.82 -2.74 26.41
C SER A 31 -3.68 -1.75 25.24
N LEU A 32 -3.21 -0.53 25.52
CA LEU A 32 -2.98 0.48 24.49
C LEU A 32 -1.91 0.05 23.48
N VAL A 33 -0.81 -0.53 23.94
CA VAL A 33 0.25 -1.04 23.05
C VAL A 33 -0.30 -2.12 22.11
N GLN A 34 -1.07 -3.06 22.66
CA GLN A 34 -1.66 -4.13 21.86
C GLN A 34 -2.66 -3.60 20.81
N GLN A 35 -3.47 -2.59 21.16
CA GLN A 35 -4.38 -1.95 20.21
C GLN A 35 -3.66 -1.16 19.12
N LEU A 36 -2.57 -0.45 19.47
CA LEU A 36 -1.73 0.24 18.48
C LEU A 36 -1.07 -0.73 17.50
N GLU A 37 -0.66 -1.92 17.96
CA GLU A 37 -0.11 -2.96 17.09
C GLU A 37 -1.14 -3.54 16.11
N VAL A 38 -2.40 -3.70 16.55
CA VAL A 38 -3.50 -4.10 15.67
C VAL A 38 -3.74 -3.03 14.60
N LEU A 39 -3.88 -1.77 15.00
CA LEU A 39 -4.11 -0.66 14.08
C LEU A 39 -2.96 -0.51 13.07
N ARG A 40 -1.72 -0.70 13.52
CA ARG A 40 -0.52 -0.67 12.67
C ARG A 40 -0.56 -1.77 11.60
N ARG A 41 -1.00 -2.98 11.95
CA ARG A 41 -1.15 -4.10 11.00
C ARG A 41 -2.26 -3.82 9.99
N GLU A 42 -3.40 -3.30 10.44
CA GLU A 42 -4.52 -2.92 9.57
C GLU A 42 -4.10 -1.84 8.57
N PHE A 43 -3.37 -0.82 9.02
CA PHE A 43 -2.90 0.25 8.15
C PHE A 43 -1.85 -0.22 7.14
N ALA A 44 -0.94 -1.13 7.56
CA ALA A 44 0.03 -1.74 6.65
C ALA A 44 -0.67 -2.55 5.55
N SER A 45 -1.65 -3.36 5.92
CA SER A 45 -2.48 -4.14 4.98
C SER A 45 -3.21 -3.23 3.99
N TYR A 46 -3.86 -2.18 4.50
CA TYR A 46 -4.56 -1.20 3.66
C TYR A 46 -3.67 -0.51 2.64
N ARG A 47 -2.47 -0.09 3.06
CA ARG A 47 -1.53 0.56 2.14
C ARG A 47 -1.14 -0.36 1.00
N VAL A 48 -1.01 -1.66 1.25
CA VAL A 48 -0.73 -2.62 0.18
C VAL A 48 -1.94 -2.85 -0.70
N ASP A 49 -3.16 -2.97 -0.16
CA ASP A 49 -4.37 -3.04 -0.99
C ASP A 49 -4.47 -1.83 -1.93
N VAL A 50 -4.26 -0.62 -1.41
CA VAL A 50 -4.23 0.61 -2.22
C VAL A 50 -3.15 0.53 -3.30
N ALA A 51 -1.92 0.11 -2.96
CA ALA A 51 -0.84 -0.04 -3.92
C ALA A 51 -1.17 -1.06 -5.02
N LEU A 52 -1.76 -2.20 -4.67
CA LEU A 52 -2.19 -3.22 -5.63
C LEU A 52 -3.32 -2.73 -6.54
N ARG A 53 -4.24 -1.92 -6.01
CA ARG A 53 -5.32 -1.32 -6.79
C ARG A 53 -4.79 -0.27 -7.77
N LEU A 54 -3.83 0.55 -7.35
CA LEU A 54 -3.14 1.50 -8.23
C LEU A 54 -2.37 0.77 -9.34
N ASP A 55 -1.59 -0.26 -9.01
CA ASP A 55 -0.87 -1.09 -9.99
C ASP A 55 -1.83 -1.75 -11.02
N ARG A 56 -3.03 -2.17 -10.58
CA ARG A 56 -4.07 -2.69 -11.49
C ARG A 56 -4.62 -1.60 -12.42
N ILE A 57 -4.85 -0.40 -11.91
CA ILE A 57 -5.34 0.74 -12.71
C ILE A 57 -4.28 1.12 -13.74
N GLU A 58 -3.03 1.27 -13.32
CA GLU A 58 -1.90 1.59 -14.18
C GLU A 58 -1.76 0.56 -15.32
N ARG A 59 -1.81 -0.74 -15.02
CA ARG A 59 -1.79 -1.79 -16.06
C ARG A 59 -2.94 -1.67 -17.05
N ARG A 60 -4.14 -1.27 -16.61
CA ARG A 60 -5.29 -1.06 -17.51
C ARG A 60 -5.10 0.18 -18.38
N VAL A 61 -4.55 1.26 -17.82
CA VAL A 61 -4.25 2.48 -18.57
C VAL A 61 -3.20 2.20 -19.64
N ASN A 62 -2.08 1.57 -19.26
CA ASN A 62 -1.03 1.22 -20.22
C ASN A 62 -1.54 0.27 -21.32
N GLY A 63 -2.38 -0.72 -20.97
CA GLY A 63 -2.98 -1.60 -21.98
C GLY A 63 -3.96 -0.88 -22.91
N ALA A 64 -4.68 0.13 -22.43
CA ALA A 64 -5.55 0.97 -23.26
C ALA A 64 -4.73 1.87 -24.19
N GLU A 65 -3.65 2.48 -23.69
CA GLU A 65 -2.71 3.26 -24.51
C GLU A 65 -2.08 2.42 -25.62
N ASP A 66 -1.60 1.21 -25.32
CA ASP A 66 -1.07 0.28 -26.31
C ASP A 66 -2.11 -0.06 -27.40
N THR A 67 -3.37 -0.22 -27.00
CA THR A 67 -4.47 -0.51 -27.92
C THR A 67 -4.75 0.68 -28.85
N LEU A 68 -4.73 1.91 -28.32
CA LEU A 68 -4.90 3.14 -29.11
C LEU A 68 -3.74 3.34 -30.08
N GLN A 69 -2.50 3.12 -29.64
CA GLN A 69 -1.32 3.20 -30.51
C GLN A 69 -1.40 2.20 -31.67
N ARG A 70 -1.82 0.95 -31.41
CA ARG A 70 -2.01 -0.06 -32.47
C ARG A 70 -3.14 0.28 -33.43
N ALA A 71 -4.16 1.00 -32.97
CA ALA A 71 -5.25 1.47 -33.80
C ALA A 71 -4.84 2.68 -34.69
N GLY A 72 -3.61 3.18 -34.59
CA GLY A 72 -3.15 4.38 -35.31
C GLY A 72 -3.74 5.68 -34.75
N LEU A 73 -4.46 5.61 -33.63
CA LEU A 73 -5.01 6.76 -32.92
C LEU A 73 -3.93 7.30 -31.99
N GLY A 74 -2.94 7.95 -32.58
CA GLY A 74 -1.94 8.72 -31.82
C GLY A 74 -2.62 9.85 -31.03
N PRO A 75 -2.00 10.31 -29.93
CA PRO A 75 -2.53 11.40 -29.10
C PRO A 75 -2.83 12.69 -29.90
N ASP A 76 -2.18 12.88 -31.05
CA ASP A 76 -2.36 14.04 -31.93
C ASP A 76 -3.52 13.90 -32.94
N GLN A 77 -4.21 12.75 -33.00
CA GLN A 77 -5.33 12.50 -33.93
C GLN A 77 -6.71 12.50 -33.28
N VAL A 78 -6.82 12.84 -32.00
CA VAL A 78 -8.13 13.14 -31.40
C VAL A 78 -8.55 14.54 -31.85
N PHE A 79 -8.89 14.64 -33.13
CA PHE A 79 -9.64 15.77 -33.67
C PHE A 79 -11.00 15.70 -32.98
N PHE A 80 -11.17 16.47 -31.91
CA PHE A 80 -12.50 16.80 -31.42
C PHE A 80 -13.15 17.60 -32.56
N PRO A 81 -14.16 17.06 -33.27
CA PRO A 81 -14.88 17.88 -34.21
C PRO A 81 -15.43 19.04 -33.39
N SER A 82 -14.93 20.24 -33.69
CA SER A 82 -15.51 21.48 -33.20
C SER A 82 -16.84 21.65 -33.93
N THR A 83 -17.82 20.80 -33.62
CA THR A 83 -19.20 21.02 -34.03
C THR A 83 -19.64 22.30 -33.34
N PRO A 84 -20.00 23.35 -34.11
CA PRO A 84 -20.58 24.55 -33.55
C PRO A 84 -21.82 24.14 -32.76
N LEU A 85 -21.93 24.61 -31.53
CA LEU A 85 -23.15 24.57 -30.72
C LEU A 85 -24.24 25.35 -31.46
N HIS A 86 -24.91 24.71 -32.42
CA HIS A 86 -26.19 25.20 -32.90
C HIS A 86 -27.24 24.74 -31.90
N ARG A 87 -27.61 25.69 -31.04
CA ARG A 87 -28.74 25.63 -30.12
C ARG A 87 -29.99 25.45 -30.97
N ASN A 88 -30.46 24.22 -31.13
CA ASN A 88 -31.82 23.95 -31.58
C ASN A 88 -32.51 23.15 -30.48
N GLU A 89 -33.52 23.80 -29.92
CA GLU A 89 -34.56 23.20 -29.10
C GLU A 89 -35.34 22.17 -29.95
N ASP A 90 -35.92 21.20 -29.25
CA ASP A 90 -36.88 20.19 -29.74
C ASP A 90 -36.40 19.13 -30.73
N VAL A 91 -35.97 17.97 -30.19
CA VAL A 91 -36.37 16.66 -30.73
C VAL A 91 -36.47 15.63 -29.59
N SER A 92 -37.71 15.22 -29.29
CA SER A 92 -38.06 14.05 -28.49
C SER A 92 -37.79 12.76 -29.26
N ILE A 93 -36.85 11.91 -28.83
CA ILE A 93 -36.81 10.49 -29.23
C ILE A 93 -36.42 9.59 -28.05
N ILE A 94 -37.46 8.93 -27.54
CA ILE A 94 -37.59 7.58 -26.99
C ILE A 94 -36.33 6.70 -27.02
N TYR A 95 -35.84 6.32 -25.84
CA TYR A 95 -35.33 4.97 -25.59
C TYR A 95 -35.82 4.47 -24.24
N GLY A 96 -36.65 3.44 -24.29
CA GLY A 96 -37.06 2.68 -23.12
C GLY A 96 -35.96 1.74 -22.67
N LEU A 97 -35.71 1.71 -21.36
CA LEU A 97 -35.10 0.56 -20.70
C LEU A 97 -35.79 0.33 -19.36
N ARG A 98 -36.91 -0.40 -19.47
CA ARG A 98 -37.33 -1.52 -18.61
C ARG A 98 -36.77 -1.54 -17.18
N ASP A 99 -37.54 -0.91 -16.27
CA ASP A 99 -37.57 -1.25 -14.85
C ASP A 99 -38.36 -2.55 -14.63
N GLN A 100 -37.81 -3.47 -13.87
CA GLN A 100 -38.55 -4.54 -13.22
C GLN A 100 -38.07 -4.74 -11.79
N HIS A 101 -39.02 -4.54 -10.86
CA HIS A 101 -39.23 -5.30 -9.61
C HIS A 101 -38.13 -5.21 -8.52
N SER A 102 -38.40 -4.85 -7.27
CA SER A 102 -39.62 -5.07 -6.47
C SER A 102 -39.72 -4.08 -5.30
N GLN A 103 -40.93 -3.57 -5.10
CA GLN A 103 -41.41 -3.13 -3.79
C GLN A 103 -41.78 -4.35 -2.94
N LEU A 104 -41.56 -4.28 -1.62
CA LEU A 104 -42.45 -4.91 -0.64
C LEU A 104 -42.39 -4.12 0.69
N ARG A 105 -43.48 -3.37 0.92
CA ARG A 105 -44.22 -3.16 2.19
C ARG A 105 -43.58 -2.40 3.36
N THR A 106 -44.04 -1.15 3.53
CA THR A 106 -44.89 -0.63 4.64
C THR A 106 -45.22 -1.64 5.77
N LEU A 107 -45.22 -1.31 7.07
CA LEU A 107 -45.88 -0.22 7.80
C LEU A 107 -45.46 -0.26 9.30
N ASP A 108 -45.85 0.81 10.03
CA ASP A 108 -46.03 0.95 11.49
C ASP A 108 -44.79 1.13 12.38
N ALA A 109 -44.81 1.85 13.49
CA ALA A 109 -45.58 2.97 14.06
C ALA A 109 -44.92 3.22 15.44
N ASP A 110 -44.93 4.48 15.90
CA ASP A 110 -44.87 4.95 17.29
C ASP A 110 -43.89 4.33 18.32
N CYS A 111 -43.03 5.18 18.90
CA CYS A 111 -43.20 5.63 20.29
C CYS A 111 -41.99 6.45 20.74
N THR A 112 -42.21 7.74 20.96
CA THR A 112 -41.39 8.60 21.81
C THR A 112 -41.44 8.08 23.26
N PRO A 113 -40.33 8.16 24.02
CA PRO A 113 -40.42 9.04 25.17
C PRO A 113 -39.18 9.90 25.43
N SER A 114 -39.52 11.11 25.88
CA SER A 114 -38.75 12.17 26.52
C SER A 114 -37.55 11.75 27.36
N ARG A 115 -36.40 12.39 27.09
CA ARG A 115 -35.17 12.28 27.90
C ARG A 115 -35.11 13.47 28.89
N PRO A 116 -34.82 13.23 30.19
CA PRO A 116 -34.71 14.30 31.17
C PRO A 116 -33.37 15.04 31.09
N ALA A 117 -33.41 16.32 31.47
CA ALA A 117 -32.29 17.23 31.53
C ALA A 117 -31.20 16.77 32.53
N PRO A 118 -29.89 16.97 32.23
CA PRO A 118 -28.84 16.71 33.20
C PRO A 118 -28.69 17.86 34.20
N SER A 119 -28.71 17.46 35.47
CA SER A 119 -28.47 18.24 36.67
C SER A 119 -27.05 18.81 36.75
N LYS A 120 -26.95 20.02 37.29
CA LYS A 120 -25.71 20.69 37.71
C LYS A 120 -24.89 19.76 38.62
N ARG A 121 -23.63 19.49 38.27
CA ARG A 121 -22.63 18.91 39.18
C ARG A 121 -21.45 19.84 39.33
N GLN A 122 -21.11 20.07 40.60
CA GLN A 122 -20.03 20.88 41.10
C GLN A 122 -18.66 20.33 40.67
N THR A 123 -17.79 21.24 40.29
CA THR A 123 -16.34 21.07 40.16
C THR A 123 -15.71 20.95 41.55
N PRO A 124 -14.89 19.92 41.83
CA PRO A 124 -13.89 19.99 42.88
C PRO A 124 -12.57 20.52 42.32
N ASP A 125 -11.85 21.20 43.21
CA ASP A 125 -10.65 21.97 42.94
C ASP A 125 -9.51 21.19 42.29
N ARG A 126 -8.89 21.89 41.33
CA ARG A 126 -7.75 21.49 40.52
C ARG A 126 -6.48 21.56 41.36
N ALA A 127 -5.99 20.40 41.83
CA ALA A 127 -4.63 20.29 42.35
C ALA A 127 -3.63 20.31 41.18
N THR A 128 -2.81 21.36 41.13
CA THR A 128 -1.68 21.52 40.23
C THR A 128 -0.60 20.50 40.57
N VAL A 129 -0.42 19.48 39.70
CA VAL A 129 0.75 18.60 39.73
C VAL A 129 1.73 19.08 38.64
N PRO A 130 3.02 19.31 38.94
CA PRO A 130 4.01 19.75 37.96
C PRO A 130 4.24 18.66 36.91
N GLY A 131 3.93 18.98 35.65
CA GLY A 131 4.15 18.11 34.50
C GLY A 131 5.64 17.92 34.21
N GLY A 132 6.15 16.73 34.52
CA GLY A 132 7.33 16.19 33.87
C GLY A 132 6.98 15.81 32.44
N TYR A 133 7.63 16.46 31.48
CA TYR A 133 7.52 16.20 30.04
C TYR A 133 7.84 14.73 29.75
N THR A 134 6.81 13.91 29.55
CA THR A 134 6.96 12.66 28.80
C THR A 134 7.06 13.05 27.34
N GLN A 135 8.25 12.87 26.76
CA GLN A 135 8.48 13.04 25.34
C GLN A 135 7.46 12.20 24.56
N LEU A 136 6.54 12.89 23.87
CA LEU A 136 5.72 12.28 22.83
C LEU A 136 6.68 11.68 21.80
N HIS A 137 6.70 10.36 21.69
CA HIS A 137 7.32 9.69 20.55
C HIS A 137 6.54 10.09 19.29
N HIS A 138 7.12 10.98 18.50
CA HIS A 138 6.59 11.38 17.20
C HIS A 138 6.39 10.15 16.30
N PHE A 139 5.13 9.92 15.94
CA PHE A 139 4.67 8.89 15.01
C PHE A 139 5.28 9.14 13.63
N THR A 140 6.08 8.19 13.16
CA THR A 140 6.86 8.29 11.92
C THR A 140 6.10 7.58 10.79
N THR A 141 5.65 8.32 9.77
CA THR A 141 4.94 7.76 8.61
C THR A 141 5.82 6.76 7.83
N PRO A 142 5.30 5.91 6.94
CA PRO A 142 6.13 5.00 6.14
C PRO A 142 7.12 5.70 5.19
N ARG A 143 6.83 6.95 4.79
CA ARG A 143 7.79 7.84 4.11
C ARG A 143 8.97 8.20 5.03
N GLU A 144 8.70 8.26 6.33
CA GLU A 144 9.59 8.66 7.40
C GLU A 144 10.32 7.45 8.03
N LEU A 145 9.71 6.25 7.99
CA LEU A 145 10.38 4.96 8.23
C LEU A 145 11.32 4.60 7.09
N ALA A 146 10.99 4.92 5.84
CA ALA A 146 11.89 4.76 4.70
C ALA A 146 13.10 5.70 4.73
N LEU A 147 12.97 6.85 5.41
CA LEU A 147 14.07 7.76 5.71
C LEU A 147 14.90 7.29 6.91
N ARG A 148 14.38 6.39 7.75
CA ARG A 148 15.18 5.67 8.73
C ARG A 148 15.94 4.55 8.01
N LYS A 149 17.20 4.36 8.38
CA LYS A 149 18.06 3.28 7.89
C LYS A 149 17.35 1.90 7.86
N ASP A 150 16.41 1.70 8.78
CA ASP A 150 15.72 0.41 8.96
C ASP A 150 14.53 0.20 8.01
N GLY A 151 14.04 1.24 7.32
CA GLY A 151 12.88 1.11 6.44
C GLY A 151 13.16 0.34 5.16
N ASN A 152 14.38 0.47 4.63
CA ASN A 152 14.82 -0.20 3.41
C ASN A 152 14.59 -1.71 3.48
N VAL A 153 15.07 -2.32 4.58
CA VAL A 153 15.08 -3.77 4.78
C VAL A 153 13.67 -4.37 4.81
N MET A 154 12.70 -3.66 5.37
CA MET A 154 11.32 -4.14 5.48
C MET A 154 10.62 -4.30 4.11
N PHE A 155 11.08 -3.58 3.08
CA PHE A 155 10.53 -3.68 1.73
C PHE A 155 11.29 -4.66 0.83
N LEU A 156 12.48 -5.11 1.25
CA LEU A 156 13.33 -5.97 0.42
C LEU A 156 12.64 -7.25 -0.06
N PRO A 157 11.91 -8.04 0.76
CA PRO A 157 11.26 -9.25 0.26
C PRO A 157 10.30 -8.97 -0.89
N PHE A 158 9.53 -7.89 -0.78
CA PHE A 158 8.59 -7.45 -1.82
C PHE A 158 9.31 -6.99 -3.09
N VAL A 159 10.40 -6.23 -2.94
CA VAL A 159 11.22 -5.77 -4.06
C VAL A 159 11.84 -6.96 -4.80
N LEU A 160 12.36 -7.95 -4.08
CA LEU A 160 12.89 -9.17 -4.69
C LEU A 160 11.79 -9.94 -5.46
N GLU A 161 10.59 -10.09 -4.89
CA GLU A 161 9.46 -10.72 -5.60
C GLU A 161 9.10 -9.95 -6.88
N LYS A 162 9.04 -8.61 -6.80
CA LYS A 162 8.75 -7.75 -7.96
C LYS A 162 9.82 -7.86 -9.04
N ILE A 163 11.10 -7.75 -8.70
CA ILE A 163 12.21 -7.89 -9.66
C ILE A 163 12.14 -9.26 -10.32
N ALA A 164 11.98 -10.34 -9.53
CA ALA A 164 11.85 -11.70 -10.05
C ALA A 164 10.67 -11.83 -11.01
N SER A 165 9.48 -11.34 -10.64
CA SER A 165 8.31 -11.37 -11.52
C SER A 165 8.53 -10.58 -12.81
N VAL A 166 9.17 -9.42 -12.74
CA VAL A 166 9.42 -8.59 -13.93
C VAL A 166 10.46 -9.26 -14.84
N SER A 167 11.51 -9.85 -14.27
CA SER A 167 12.54 -10.58 -15.00
C SER A 167 11.97 -11.75 -15.82
N GLN A 168 10.94 -12.43 -15.30
CA GLN A 168 10.26 -13.53 -15.98
C GLN A 168 9.31 -13.07 -17.09
N ARG A 169 8.66 -11.91 -16.91
CA ARG A 169 7.65 -11.38 -17.85
C ARG A 169 8.24 -10.56 -18.99
N LYS A 170 9.29 -9.79 -18.73
CA LYS A 170 9.94 -8.96 -19.74
C LYS A 170 10.84 -9.83 -20.62
N GLY A 171 10.23 -10.48 -21.60
CA GLY A 171 10.96 -11.03 -22.74
C GLY A 171 11.62 -9.88 -23.52
N ARG A 172 12.94 -9.68 -23.33
CA ARG A 172 13.88 -8.94 -24.20
C ARG A 172 13.59 -7.48 -24.60
N SER A 173 12.42 -6.90 -24.30
CA SER A 173 12.04 -5.56 -24.81
C SER A 173 12.71 -4.42 -24.05
N ASP A 174 12.95 -4.58 -22.75
CA ASP A 174 13.76 -3.65 -21.97
C ASP A 174 15.24 -3.97 -22.20
N ARG A 175 15.82 -3.35 -23.23
CA ARG A 175 17.22 -3.52 -23.63
C ARG A 175 18.21 -2.79 -22.72
N ARG A 176 17.73 -2.20 -21.62
CA ARG A 176 18.63 -1.60 -20.65
C ARG A 176 19.49 -2.69 -20.02
N THR A 177 20.78 -2.43 -19.99
CA THR A 177 21.78 -3.25 -19.32
C THR A 177 22.31 -2.47 -18.13
N CYS A 178 22.61 -3.17 -17.03
CA CYS A 178 23.46 -2.61 -15.99
C CYS A 178 24.87 -2.33 -16.51
N ASN A 179 25.64 -1.56 -15.76
CA ASN A 179 27.05 -1.25 -16.10
C ASN A 179 27.92 -2.51 -16.20
N CYS A 180 27.51 -3.63 -15.60
CA CYS A 180 28.16 -4.93 -15.72
C CYS A 180 27.76 -5.74 -16.98
N GLY A 181 26.94 -5.18 -17.87
CA GLY A 181 26.47 -5.82 -19.11
C GLY A 181 25.32 -6.80 -18.96
N ARG A 182 24.91 -7.15 -17.73
CA ARG A 182 23.73 -8.00 -17.47
C ARG A 182 22.42 -7.20 -17.60
N PRO A 183 21.26 -7.85 -17.80
CA PRO A 183 19.96 -7.18 -17.84
C PRO A 183 19.64 -6.39 -16.56
N THR A 184 18.99 -5.23 -16.68
CA THR A 184 18.68 -4.36 -15.53
C THR A 184 17.66 -4.95 -14.54
N PHE A 185 16.97 -6.06 -14.86
CA PHE A 185 16.07 -6.77 -13.93
C PHE A 185 16.70 -8.04 -13.36
N ASP A 186 18.00 -8.20 -13.50
CA ASP A 186 18.73 -9.32 -12.93
C ASP A 186 18.85 -9.16 -11.41
N LEU A 187 18.41 -10.17 -10.66
CA LEU A 187 18.45 -10.16 -9.19
C LEU A 187 19.89 -10.11 -8.65
N GLN A 188 20.83 -10.72 -9.36
CA GLN A 188 22.24 -10.68 -8.97
C GLN A 188 22.79 -9.26 -9.13
N CYS A 189 22.41 -8.54 -10.19
CA CYS A 189 22.74 -7.12 -10.34
C CYS A 189 22.19 -6.24 -9.23
N PHE A 190 20.96 -6.52 -8.76
CA PHE A 190 20.38 -5.80 -7.63
C PHE A 190 21.19 -6.05 -6.34
N ARG A 191 21.53 -7.32 -6.07
CA ARG A 191 22.34 -7.73 -4.91
C ARG A 191 23.76 -7.17 -4.93
N GLU A 192 24.34 -7.04 -6.12
CA GLU A 192 25.66 -6.44 -6.35
C GLU A 192 25.62 -4.90 -6.39
N HIS A 193 24.48 -4.28 -6.07
CA HIS A 193 24.28 -2.82 -6.06
C HIS A 193 24.57 -2.12 -7.41
N HIS A 194 24.35 -2.82 -8.53
CA HIS A 194 24.42 -2.19 -9.86
C HIS A 194 23.25 -1.25 -10.14
N PHE A 195 22.14 -1.40 -9.41
CA PHE A 195 21.00 -0.50 -9.42
C PHE A 195 20.22 -0.61 -8.11
N ASP A 196 19.44 0.42 -7.79
CA ASP A 196 18.47 0.41 -6.69
C ASP A 196 17.05 0.27 -7.25
N TRP A 197 16.10 -0.21 -6.46
CA TRP A 197 14.70 -0.30 -6.87
C TRP A 197 13.90 0.87 -6.32
N CYS A 198 13.23 1.66 -7.16
CA CYS A 198 12.34 2.70 -6.65
C CYS A 198 11.00 2.11 -6.20
N LEU A 199 10.68 2.25 -4.91
CA LEU A 199 9.42 1.76 -4.35
C LEU A 199 8.19 2.53 -4.87
N ILE A 200 8.33 3.82 -5.18
CA ILE A 200 7.20 4.63 -5.67
C ILE A 200 6.91 4.32 -7.15
N HIS A 201 7.94 4.33 -7.99
CA HIS A 201 7.81 4.14 -9.44
C HIS A 201 7.92 2.68 -9.92
N GLN A 202 8.18 1.73 -9.00
CA GLN A 202 8.29 0.30 -9.27
C GLN A 202 9.24 -0.03 -10.44
N ARG A 203 10.43 0.60 -10.46
CA ARG A 203 11.43 0.42 -11.52
C ARG A 203 12.88 0.50 -11.00
N PRO A 204 13.84 -0.09 -11.73
CA PRO A 204 15.25 0.10 -11.47
C PRO A 204 15.69 1.57 -11.61
N VAL A 205 16.57 1.99 -10.72
CA VAL A 205 17.27 3.28 -10.70
C VAL A 205 18.76 2.95 -10.81
N VAL A 206 19.30 3.15 -12.01
CA VAL A 206 20.74 3.01 -12.23
C VAL A 206 21.42 4.24 -11.64
N ARG A 207 22.61 4.08 -11.07
CA ARG A 207 23.42 5.22 -10.60
C ARG A 207 23.53 6.28 -11.70
N ASP A 208 23.47 7.54 -11.30
CA ASP A 208 23.50 8.72 -12.18
C ASP A 208 22.27 8.92 -13.09
N GLN A 209 21.26 8.05 -12.99
CA GLN A 209 19.96 8.26 -13.65
C GLN A 209 18.89 8.61 -12.62
N HIS A 210 18.24 9.76 -12.80
CA HIS A 210 17.03 10.05 -12.07
C HIS A 210 15.94 9.03 -12.44
N CYS A 211 15.18 8.57 -11.44
CA CYS A 211 14.12 7.60 -11.67
C CYS A 211 13.20 8.09 -12.80
N SER A 212 12.73 9.33 -12.72
CA SER A 212 11.92 10.01 -13.74
C SER A 212 12.78 11.05 -14.48
N GLY A 213 12.88 10.95 -15.81
CA GLY A 213 13.63 11.86 -16.69
C GLY A 213 13.12 13.32 -16.78
N GLY A 214 12.48 13.83 -15.73
CA GLY A 214 11.99 15.21 -15.66
C GLY A 214 10.90 15.38 -14.60
N LYS A 215 10.99 16.47 -13.84
CA LYS A 215 9.99 17.03 -12.88
C LYS A 215 9.60 16.23 -11.62
N HIS A 216 9.65 14.90 -11.59
CA HIS A 216 9.25 14.09 -10.41
C HIS A 216 10.41 13.47 -9.61
N GLY A 217 11.65 13.94 -9.84
CA GLY A 217 12.86 13.34 -9.25
C GLY A 217 12.87 13.30 -7.71
N ASN A 218 12.13 14.19 -7.05
CA ASN A 218 12.18 14.35 -5.59
C ASN A 218 11.34 13.31 -4.82
N ASP A 219 10.45 12.56 -5.48
CA ASP A 219 9.59 11.56 -4.83
C ASP A 219 10.13 10.14 -4.97
N CYS A 220 11.38 9.98 -5.38
CA CYS A 220 12.01 8.68 -5.49
C CYS A 220 12.33 8.12 -4.12
N GLN A 221 11.89 6.89 -3.86
CA GLN A 221 12.27 6.13 -2.67
C GLN A 221 13.08 4.91 -3.11
N PRO A 222 14.41 5.03 -3.27
CA PRO A 222 15.27 3.92 -3.65
C PRO A 222 15.35 2.89 -2.52
N ILE A 223 15.29 1.62 -2.89
CA ILE A 223 15.49 0.45 -2.03
C ILE A 223 16.72 -0.25 -2.58
N ALA A 224 17.77 -0.34 -1.78
CA ALA A 224 19.02 -1.02 -2.13
C ALA A 224 19.07 -2.38 -1.44
N TRP A 225 19.70 -3.37 -2.06
CA TRP A 225 19.95 -4.63 -1.38
C TRP A 225 20.78 -4.39 -0.12
N GLU A 226 20.34 -4.89 1.02
CA GLU A 226 21.14 -4.93 2.24
C GLU A 226 20.95 -6.34 2.80
N LYS A 227 22.00 -6.96 3.36
CA LYS A 227 21.91 -8.29 3.96
C LYS A 227 21.61 -8.15 5.46
N PRO A 228 20.34 -8.21 5.90
CA PRO A 228 20.03 -8.08 7.32
C PRO A 228 20.37 -9.35 8.09
N GLN A 229 20.79 -9.18 9.34
CA GLN A 229 21.09 -10.29 10.24
C GLN A 229 19.84 -11.14 10.57
N ASN A 230 18.65 -10.53 10.56
CA ASN A 230 17.38 -11.15 10.90
C ASN A 230 16.49 -11.42 9.66
N TRP A 231 17.10 -11.69 8.51
CA TRP A 231 16.40 -11.86 7.23
C TRP A 231 15.19 -12.80 7.30
N ASP A 232 15.36 -13.96 7.95
CA ASP A 232 14.28 -14.94 8.15
C ASP A 232 13.04 -14.37 8.82
N ALA A 233 13.23 -13.60 9.90
CA ALA A 233 12.14 -13.00 10.65
C ALA A 233 11.39 -11.98 9.78
N ILE A 234 12.13 -11.22 8.96
CA ILE A 234 11.57 -10.23 8.04
C ILE A 234 10.74 -10.93 6.96
N VAL A 235 11.32 -11.93 6.28
CA VAL A 235 10.61 -12.71 5.24
C VAL A 235 9.36 -13.38 5.82
N LYS A 236 9.46 -14.01 6.99
CA LYS A 236 8.32 -14.63 7.67
C LYS A 236 7.22 -13.61 7.99
N SER A 237 7.59 -12.44 8.51
CA SER A 237 6.64 -11.35 8.79
C SER A 237 5.97 -10.85 7.51
N SER A 238 6.70 -10.77 6.39
CA SER A 238 6.16 -10.37 5.09
C SER A 238 5.16 -11.38 4.51
N TYR A 239 5.37 -12.69 4.71
CA TYR A 239 4.38 -13.72 4.37
C TYR A 239 3.13 -13.62 5.26
N VAL A 240 3.30 -13.51 6.58
CA VAL A 240 2.18 -13.43 7.53
C VAL A 240 1.31 -12.20 7.28
N SER A 241 1.91 -11.09 6.88
CA SER A 241 1.18 -9.87 6.52
C SER A 241 0.51 -9.94 5.14
N GLY A 242 0.67 -11.02 4.39
CA GLY A 242 0.07 -11.20 3.07
C GLY A 242 0.68 -10.31 1.98
N LEU A 243 1.82 -9.68 2.26
CA LEU A 243 2.47 -8.75 1.31
C LEU A 243 3.35 -9.49 0.30
N LEU A 244 3.84 -10.67 0.68
CA LEU A 244 4.76 -11.50 -0.07
C LEU A 244 4.05 -12.74 -0.64
N GLY A 245 4.40 -13.15 -1.85
CA GLY A 245 3.81 -14.31 -2.54
C GLY A 245 2.56 -13.99 -3.35
N THR A 246 2.15 -12.72 -3.41
CA THR A 246 0.96 -12.29 -4.15
C THR A 246 1.14 -12.35 -5.66
N ILE A 247 2.39 -12.31 -6.15
CA ILE A 247 2.73 -12.21 -7.58
C ILE A 247 2.96 -13.61 -8.20
N LYS A 248 2.94 -14.67 -7.37
CA LYS A 248 3.10 -16.08 -7.76
C LYS A 248 4.38 -16.34 -8.55
N VAL A 249 5.50 -15.80 -8.08
CA VAL A 249 6.83 -16.07 -8.63
C VAL A 249 7.18 -17.55 -8.40
N PRO A 250 7.49 -18.34 -9.45
CA PRO A 250 8.02 -19.69 -9.32
C PRO A 250 9.30 -19.69 -8.47
N ASP A 251 9.41 -20.64 -7.54
CA ASP A 251 10.55 -20.79 -6.65
C ASP A 251 10.94 -19.51 -5.89
N LEU A 252 9.94 -18.73 -5.44
CA LEU A 252 10.16 -17.49 -4.67
C LEU A 252 11.09 -17.69 -3.47
N HIS A 253 11.09 -18.88 -2.84
CA HIS A 253 12.03 -19.20 -1.76
C HIS A 253 13.51 -19.14 -2.22
N ARG A 254 13.84 -19.55 -3.45
CA ARG A 254 15.20 -19.45 -4.01
C ARG A 254 15.60 -18.01 -4.30
N VAL A 255 14.63 -17.18 -4.69
CA VAL A 255 14.81 -15.74 -4.89
C VAL A 255 15.11 -15.06 -3.56
N LEU A 256 14.40 -15.41 -2.50
CA LEU A 256 14.54 -14.81 -1.17
C LEU A 256 15.77 -15.33 -0.42
N PHE A 257 16.10 -16.61 -0.57
CA PHE A 257 17.21 -17.28 0.10
C PHE A 257 18.10 -17.96 -0.93
N PRO A 258 18.98 -17.27 -1.66
CA PRO A 258 19.86 -17.96 -2.61
C PRO A 258 20.89 -18.80 -1.87
N ALA A 259 21.18 -19.98 -2.42
CA ALA A 259 22.05 -20.98 -1.79
C ALA A 259 23.47 -20.47 -1.47
N GLY A 260 23.99 -19.52 -2.27
CA GLY A 260 25.30 -18.92 -2.02
C GLY A 260 25.35 -18.00 -0.79
N GLU A 261 24.23 -17.40 -0.40
CA GLU A 261 24.19 -16.45 0.72
C GLU A 261 23.55 -17.02 2.00
N PHE A 262 22.70 -18.03 1.86
CA PHE A 262 21.96 -18.72 2.92
C PHE A 262 22.09 -20.24 2.78
N PRO A 263 23.32 -20.80 2.78
CA PRO A 263 23.55 -22.23 2.57
C PRO A 263 22.85 -23.10 3.63
N GLU A 264 22.68 -22.60 4.85
CA GLU A 264 21.99 -23.28 5.95
C GLU A 264 20.51 -23.57 5.66
N LYS A 265 19.91 -22.86 4.70
CA LYS A 265 18.54 -23.11 4.24
C LYS A 265 18.42 -24.28 3.28
N TYR A 266 19.55 -24.87 2.88
CA TYR A 266 19.59 -25.95 1.90
C TYR A 266 20.26 -27.19 2.48
N ARG A 267 19.64 -28.35 2.26
CA ARG A 267 20.23 -29.66 2.56
C ARG A 267 20.08 -30.56 1.34
N GLY A 268 21.20 -31.05 0.82
CA GLY A 268 21.20 -31.88 -0.40
C GLY A 268 20.64 -31.15 -1.64
N GLY A 269 20.73 -29.82 -1.71
CA GLY A 269 20.18 -29.01 -2.80
C GLY A 269 18.69 -28.68 -2.69
N SER A 270 18.00 -29.18 -1.66
CA SER A 270 16.59 -28.87 -1.38
C SER A 270 16.45 -27.82 -0.29
N PHE A 271 15.48 -26.90 -0.45
CA PHE A 271 15.16 -25.87 0.53
C PHE A 271 14.45 -26.47 1.75
N MET A 272 14.87 -26.12 2.96
CA MET A 272 14.47 -26.79 4.21
C MET A 272 13.34 -26.10 5.00
N GLY A 273 12.91 -24.89 4.60
CA GLY A 273 11.77 -24.19 5.24
C GLY A 273 12.09 -23.50 6.56
#